data_AF-A0A7L9S6P7-F1
#
_entry.id   AF-A0A7L9S6P7-F1
#
_cell.length_a   1.000
_cell.length_b   1.000
_cell.length_c   1.000
_cell.angle_alpha   90.00
_cell.angle_beta   90.00
_cell.angle_gamma   90.00
#
_symmetry.space_group_name_H-M   'P 1'
#
loop_
_entity.id
_entity.type
_entity.pdbx_description
1 polymer ?
#
loop_
_entity_poly.entity_id
_entity_poly.type
_entity_poly.pdbx_seq_one_letter_code
_entity_poly.pdbx_strand_id
1 'polypeptide(L)'
;MANKPLIDETLLSGYIESLGKNIVEQMFGLYKEQSVIYINEIAATLPDGSQQDWHERCHKFKGAASSVGLLQMHAYMVEIEHSQAPSDEKQAFVKEMLALNEASIETFKKWLDTH
;
A
#
# COMPACT_ATOMS: atom_id res chain seq x y z
N MET A 1 3.89 17.60 -4.26
CA MET A 1 2.70 16.75 -4.52
C MET A 1 1.65 17.11 -3.49
N ALA A 2 0.39 17.23 -3.89
CA ALA A 2 -0.70 17.63 -2.99
C ALA A 2 -0.80 16.66 -1.79
N ASN A 3 -1.05 17.22 -0.61
CA ASN A 3 -1.11 16.54 0.68
C ASN A 3 -2.34 15.59 0.76
N LYS A 4 -2.33 14.50 -0.01
CA LYS A 4 -3.41 13.51 -0.03
C LYS A 4 -3.45 12.82 1.34
N PRO A 5 -4.61 12.59 1.96
CA PRO A 5 -4.64 11.85 3.22
C PRO A 5 -4.09 10.43 3.03
N LEU A 6 -3.56 9.82 4.10
CA LEU A 6 -3.03 8.46 4.05
C LEU A 6 -4.13 7.43 3.76
N ILE A 7 -5.33 7.67 4.32
CA ILE A 7 -6.49 6.78 4.21
C ILE A 7 -7.70 7.51 3.62
N ASP A 8 -8.59 6.78 2.96
CA ASP A 8 -9.89 7.24 2.49
C ASP A 8 -10.96 6.99 3.55
N GLU A 9 -11.13 7.95 4.47
CA GLU A 9 -12.09 7.84 5.55
C GLU A 9 -13.54 7.72 5.05
N THR A 10 -13.85 8.26 3.86
CA THR A 10 -15.20 8.17 3.27
C THR A 10 -15.48 6.74 2.80
N LEU A 11 -14.54 6.12 2.10
CA LEU A 11 -14.64 4.73 1.69
C LEU A 11 -14.75 3.80 2.92
N LEU A 12 -13.87 4.01 3.90
CA LEU A 12 -13.82 3.17 5.10
C LEU A 12 -15.09 3.30 5.96
N SER A 13 -15.64 4.52 6.08
CA SER A 13 -16.94 4.73 6.74
C SER A 13 -18.04 3.97 6.03
N GLY A 14 -18.09 4.05 4.69
CA GLY A 14 -19.05 3.28 3.90
C GLY A 14 -18.90 1.76 4.07
N TYR A 15 -17.68 1.25 4.27
CA TYR A 15 -17.45 -0.15 4.62
C TYR A 15 -17.94 -0.51 6.02
N ILE A 16 -17.75 0.36 7.03
CA ILE A 16 -18.32 0.13 8.36
C ILE A 16 -19.85 0.09 8.29
N GLU A 17 -20.48 1.01 7.56
CA GLU A 17 -21.94 1.06 7.41
C GLU A 17 -22.52 -0.17 6.67
N SER A 18 -21.81 -0.67 5.65
CA SER A 18 -22.30 -1.75 4.79
C SER A 18 -21.91 -3.16 5.25
N LEU A 19 -20.71 -3.33 5.84
CA LEU A 19 -20.14 -4.62 6.21
C LEU A 19 -20.04 -4.80 7.74
N GLY A 20 -20.06 -3.71 8.49
CA GLY A 20 -19.82 -3.70 9.93
C GLY A 20 -18.34 -3.60 10.30
N LYS A 21 -18.05 -2.94 11.43
CA LYS A 21 -16.70 -2.68 11.93
C LYS A 21 -15.82 -3.95 12.00
N ASN A 22 -16.35 -5.05 12.52
CA ASN A 22 -15.60 -6.32 12.66
C ASN A 22 -15.03 -6.82 11.32
N ILE A 23 -15.76 -6.62 10.20
CA ILE A 23 -15.29 -7.03 8.88
C ILE A 23 -14.17 -6.09 8.39
N VAL A 24 -14.31 -4.79 8.63
CA VAL A 24 -13.26 -3.81 8.29
C VAL A 24 -11.98 -4.07 9.09
N GLU A 25 -12.08 -4.44 10.37
CA GLU A 25 -10.93 -4.86 11.18
C GLU A 25 -10.24 -6.11 10.62
N GLN A 26 -11.01 -7.09 10.13
CA GLN A 26 -10.44 -8.27 9.46
C GLN A 26 -9.75 -7.90 8.14
N MET A 27 -10.37 -7.04 7.33
CA MET A 27 -9.75 -6.51 6.09
C MET A 27 -8.43 -5.80 6.40
N PHE A 28 -8.41 -4.99 7.46
CA PHE A 28 -7.19 -4.31 7.92
C PHE A 28 -6.12 -5.31 8.39
N GLY A 29 -6.50 -6.34 9.16
CA GLY A 29 -5.61 -7.42 9.58
C GLY A 29 -4.96 -8.14 8.39
N LEU A 30 -5.78 -8.55 7.42
CA LEU A 30 -5.31 -9.20 6.19
C LEU A 30 -4.39 -8.29 5.37
N TYR A 31 -4.71 -7.00 5.27
CA TYR A 31 -3.85 -6.04 4.59
C TYR A 31 -2.48 -5.93 5.25
N LYS A 32 -2.41 -5.83 6.59
CA LYS A 32 -1.14 -5.72 7.31
C LYS A 32 -0.23 -6.89 6.98
N GLU A 33 -0.75 -8.11 7.04
CA GLU A 33 0.01 -9.32 6.72
C GLU A 33 0.45 -9.32 5.25
N GLN A 34 -0.46 -9.01 4.32
CA GLN A 34 -0.15 -9.05 2.90
C GLN A 34 0.78 -7.93 2.42
N SER A 35 0.72 -6.75 3.04
CA SER A 35 1.59 -5.62 2.68
C SER A 35 3.07 -5.97 2.82
N VAL A 36 3.43 -6.73 3.87
CA VAL A 36 4.80 -7.22 4.10
C VAL A 36 5.22 -8.18 2.99
N ILE A 37 4.33 -9.09 2.59
CA ILE A 37 4.58 -10.04 1.51
C ILE A 37 4.80 -9.29 0.19
N TYR A 38 3.94 -8.34 -0.14
CA TYR A 38 4.07 -7.55 -1.35
C TYR A 38 5.38 -6.76 -1.42
N ILE A 39 5.75 -6.08 -0.33
CA ILE A 39 6.99 -5.30 -0.29
C ILE A 39 8.21 -6.20 -0.43
N ASN A 40 8.21 -7.37 0.22
CA ASN A 40 9.29 -8.35 0.10
C ASN A 40 9.39 -8.91 -1.33
N GLU A 41 8.26 -9.22 -1.96
CA GLU A 41 8.22 -9.68 -3.36
C GLU A 41 8.74 -8.61 -4.33
N ILE A 42 8.40 -7.34 -4.11
CA ILE A 42 8.93 -6.22 -4.91
C ILE A 42 10.44 -6.08 -4.69
N ALA A 43 10.90 -6.09 -3.44
CA ALA A 43 12.32 -5.99 -3.11
C ALA A 43 13.14 -7.14 -3.71
N ALA A 44 12.57 -8.35 -3.76
CA ALA A 44 13.20 -9.53 -4.35
C ALA A 44 13.38 -9.45 -5.88
N THR A 45 12.75 -8.48 -6.55
CA THR A 45 13.05 -8.19 -7.97
C THR A 45 14.38 -7.45 -8.16
N LEU A 46 15.06 -7.04 -7.09
CA LEU A 46 16.34 -6.34 -7.16
C LEU A 46 17.51 -7.27 -6.79
N PRO A 47 18.69 -7.13 -7.44
CA PRO A 47 18.98 -6.22 -8.54
C PRO A 47 18.68 -6.78 -9.94
N ASP A 48 18.43 -8.10 -10.04
CA ASP A 48 18.48 -8.86 -11.30
C ASP A 48 17.11 -9.11 -11.97
N GLY A 49 16.02 -8.68 -11.35
CA GLY A 49 14.67 -8.86 -11.87
C GLY A 49 14.41 -8.00 -13.10
N SER A 50 13.51 -8.47 -13.96
CA SER A 50 13.12 -7.74 -15.15
C SER A 50 12.23 -6.53 -14.82
N GLN A 51 12.13 -5.59 -15.75
CA GLN A 51 11.17 -4.48 -15.62
C GLN A 51 9.72 -4.99 -15.57
N GLN A 52 9.44 -6.12 -16.22
CA GLN A 52 8.14 -6.77 -16.15
C GLN A 52 7.87 -7.32 -14.75
N ASP A 53 8.84 -7.98 -14.11
CA ASP A 53 8.70 -8.47 -12.73
C ASP A 53 8.39 -7.31 -11.77
N TRP A 54 9.15 -6.21 -11.86
CA TRP A 54 8.90 -5.01 -11.07
C TRP A 54 7.48 -4.49 -11.26
N HIS A 55 7.06 -4.33 -12.52
CA HIS A 55 5.74 -3.81 -12.88
C HIS A 55 4.62 -4.68 -12.31
N GLU A 56 4.68 -6.00 -12.51
CA GLU A 56 3.65 -6.93 -12.05
C GLU A 56 3.51 -6.93 -10.53
N ARG A 57 4.63 -6.91 -9.79
CA ARG A 57 4.59 -6.86 -8.32
C ARG A 57 4.08 -5.52 -7.81
N CYS A 58 4.49 -4.41 -8.41
CA CYS A 58 3.96 -3.09 -8.08
C CYS A 58 2.46 -2.98 -8.38
N HIS A 59 2.01 -3.49 -9.52
CA HIS A 59 0.60 -3.49 -9.92
C HIS A 59 -0.28 -4.26 -8.95
N LYS A 60 0.20 -5.41 -8.47
CA LYS A 60 -0.48 -6.22 -7.46
C LYS A 60 -0.63 -5.47 -6.14
N PHE A 61 0.44 -4.83 -5.65
CA PHE A 61 0.38 -4.08 -4.40
C PHE A 61 -0.49 -2.81 -4.52
N LYS A 62 -0.44 -2.12 -5.66
CA LYS A 62 -1.33 -1.00 -5.99
C LYS A 62 -2.80 -1.39 -5.83
N GLY A 63 -3.20 -2.54 -6.41
CA GLY A 63 -4.57 -3.04 -6.31
C GLY A 63 -5.00 -3.25 -4.86
N ALA A 64 -4.15 -3.88 -4.04
CA ALA A 64 -4.43 -4.09 -2.62
C ALA A 64 -4.57 -2.74 -1.88
N ALA A 65 -3.65 -1.80 -2.09
CA ALA A 65 -3.72 -0.46 -1.48
C ALA A 65 -5.01 0.29 -1.85
N SER A 66 -5.44 0.19 -3.12
CA SER A 66 -6.72 0.77 -3.55
C SER A 66 -7.91 0.15 -2.83
N SER A 67 -7.94 -1.18 -2.67
CA SER A 67 -9.10 -1.89 -2.11
C SER A 67 -9.34 -1.62 -0.62
N VAL A 68 -8.30 -1.22 0.12
CA VAL A 68 -8.40 -0.91 1.56
C VAL A 68 -8.31 0.60 1.83
N GLY A 69 -8.45 1.43 0.80
CA GLY A 69 -8.53 2.89 0.94
C GLY A 69 -7.20 3.57 1.29
N LEU A 70 -6.04 2.99 0.97
CA LEU A 70 -4.74 3.61 1.26
C LEU A 70 -4.30 4.52 0.12
N LEU A 71 -4.73 5.77 0.22
CA LEU A 71 -4.69 6.74 -0.87
C LEU A 71 -3.28 7.17 -1.27
N GLN A 72 -2.39 7.41 -0.29
CA GLN A 72 -1.00 7.77 -0.59
C GLN A 72 -0.21 6.56 -1.09
N MET A 73 -0.37 5.38 -0.45
CA MET A 73 0.29 4.15 -0.92
C MET A 73 -0.11 3.85 -2.37
N HIS A 74 -1.40 3.90 -2.70
CA HIS A 74 -1.85 3.73 -4.07
C HIS A 74 -1.21 4.75 -5.03
N ALA A 75 -1.18 6.03 -4.66
CA ALA A 75 -0.57 7.07 -5.51
C ALA A 75 0.94 6.83 -5.71
N TYR A 76 1.64 6.42 -4.65
CA TYR A 76 3.05 6.09 -4.72
C TYR A 76 3.31 4.89 -5.64
N MET A 77 2.50 3.83 -5.52
CA MET A 77 2.61 2.68 -6.40
C MET A 77 2.38 3.05 -7.87
N VAL A 78 1.42 3.94 -8.18
CA VAL A 78 1.19 4.43 -9.55
C VAL A 78 2.43 5.13 -10.12
N GLU A 79 3.13 5.90 -9.30
CA GLU A 79 4.35 6.61 -9.69
C GLU A 79 5.48 5.63 -10.02
N ILE A 80 5.68 4.61 -9.18
CA ILE A 80 6.83 3.72 -9.30
C ILE A 80 6.59 2.49 -10.19
N GLU A 81 5.35 2.09 -10.48
CA GLU A 81 5.08 0.82 -11.19
C GLU A 81 5.68 0.75 -12.61
N HIS A 82 5.91 1.92 -13.23
CA HIS A 82 6.49 2.04 -14.57
C HIS A 82 7.94 2.54 -14.54
N SER A 83 8.55 2.66 -13.36
CA SER A 83 9.88 3.22 -13.21
C SER A 83 10.95 2.34 -13.86
N GLN A 84 11.74 2.94 -14.74
CA GLN A 84 12.92 2.34 -15.37
C GLN A 84 14.21 2.69 -14.62
N ALA A 85 14.09 3.23 -13.40
CA ALA A 85 15.23 3.59 -12.58
C ALA A 85 16.16 2.38 -12.32
N PRO A 86 17.48 2.63 -12.14
CA PRO A 86 18.43 1.59 -11.79
C PRO A 86 18.11 0.99 -10.41
N SER A 87 18.63 -0.22 -10.15
CA SER A 87 18.33 -0.98 -8.94
C SER A 87 18.64 -0.23 -7.64
N ASP A 88 19.71 0.59 -7.61
CA ASP A 88 20.08 1.41 -6.45
C ASP A 88 19.01 2.46 -6.11
N GLU A 89 18.38 3.05 -7.12
CA GLU A 89 17.27 4.00 -6.93
C GLU A 89 15.98 3.26 -6.57
N LYS A 90 15.72 2.09 -7.16
CA LYS A 90 14.59 1.24 -6.75
C LYS A 90 14.68 0.76 -5.31
N GLN A 91 15.88 0.58 -4.76
CA GLN A 91 16.03 0.34 -3.31
C GLN A 91 15.55 1.52 -2.46
N ALA A 92 15.72 2.75 -2.93
CA ALA A 92 15.15 3.92 -2.25
C ALA A 92 13.62 3.89 -2.32
N PHE A 93 13.04 3.45 -3.44
CA PHE A 93 11.59 3.28 -3.52
C PHE A 93 11.06 2.24 -2.54
N VAL A 94 11.75 1.10 -2.37
CA VAL A 94 11.37 0.08 -1.38
C VAL A 94 11.40 0.64 0.04
N LYS A 95 12.38 1.47 0.39
CA LYS A 95 12.44 2.11 1.71
C LYS A 95 11.28 3.07 1.93
N GLU A 96 10.92 3.86 0.90
CA GLU A 96 9.77 4.75 0.96
C GLU A 96 8.45 3.96 1.06
N MET A 97 8.31 2.84 0.34
CA MET A 97 7.15 1.94 0.48
C MET A 97 6.99 1.45 1.93
N LEU A 98 8.09 1.05 2.59
CA LEU A 98 8.04 0.60 3.98
C LEU A 98 7.55 1.72 4.91
N ALA A 99 8.16 2.90 4.82
CA ALA A 99 7.79 4.05 5.65
C ALA A 99 6.33 4.47 5.43
N LEU A 100 5.90 4.51 4.17
CA LEU A 100 4.54 4.88 3.80
C LEU A 100 3.51 3.83 4.25
N ASN A 101 3.86 2.55 4.18
CA ASN A 101 3.03 1.45 4.65
C ASN A 101 2.83 1.54 6.17
N GLU A 102 3.91 1.74 6.93
CA GLU A 102 3.87 1.92 8.39
C GLU A 102 2.98 3.10 8.79
N ALA A 103 3.17 4.26 8.15
CA ALA A 103 2.35 5.45 8.41
C ALA A 103 0.87 5.22 8.06
N SER A 104 0.60 4.53 6.95
CA SER A 104 -0.76 4.18 6.52
C SER A 104 -1.44 3.23 7.51
N ILE A 105 -0.74 2.21 7.97
CA ILE A 105 -1.22 1.23 8.95
C ILE A 105 -1.51 1.91 10.29
N GLU A 106 -0.62 2.78 10.76
CA GLU A 106 -0.82 3.51 12.01
C GLU A 106 -2.04 4.42 11.93
N THR A 107 -2.19 5.14 10.82
CA THR A 107 -3.32 6.07 10.61
C THR A 107 -4.63 5.32 10.51
N PHE A 108 -4.68 4.21 9.76
CA PHE A 108 -5.87 3.37 9.67
C PHE A 108 -6.22 2.79 11.06
N LYS A 109 -5.25 2.27 11.80
CA LYS A 109 -5.50 1.76 13.16
C LYS A 109 -6.11 2.84 14.06
N LYS A 110 -5.50 4.03 14.11
CA LYS A 110 -6.01 5.16 14.91
C LYS A 110 -7.45 5.51 14.52
N TRP A 111 -7.75 5.51 13.22
CA TRP A 111 -9.09 5.77 12.72
C TRP A 111 -10.09 4.66 13.12
N LEU A 112 -9.71 3.38 13.06
CA LEU A 112 -10.55 2.27 13.54
C LEU A 112 -10.81 2.33 15.04
N ASP A 113 -9.87 2.82 15.84
CA ASP A 113 -10.01 2.98 17.28
C ASP A 113 -11.00 4.11 17.65
N THR A 114 -11.29 5.05 16.73
CA THR A 114 -12.23 6.17 16.95
C THR A 114 -13.63 5.95 16.38
N HIS A 115 -13.89 4.82 15.71
CA HIS A 115 -15.18 4.45 15.12
C HIS A 115 -15.74 3.18 15.74
#